data_AF-A0A6M2EQZ0-F1
#
_entry.id   AF-A0A6M2EQZ0-F1
#
_cell.length_a   1.000
_cell.length_b   1.000
_cell.length_c   1.000
_cell.angle_alpha   90.00
_cell.angle_beta   90.00
_cell.angle_gamma   90.00
#
_symmetry.space_group_name_H-M   'P 1'
#
loop_
_entity.id
_entity.type
_entity.pdbx_description
1 polymer ?
#
loop_
_entity_poly.entity_id
_entity_poly.type
_entity_poly.pdbx_seq_one_letter_code
_entity_poly.pdbx_strand_id
1 'polypeptide(L)'
;MEKRIQSASLLLDASLGHCFVDGLEHRDESVIYNCLRAYAAIDNTSSAEEIFRTTVVAPLVQKIIPHGPSGVAVGTSGDGLENDYQEIKTCINKDCKFLLEISSAENSGLHVFDFLANSILKEVLSAIQKGKPGAFSPGRPTEFLINYKSSLDFLAHLEGYCPSRSSVTKFRAEAIYNEFMKQWNVGVYFSLRFQEIAGALESALAATSLIPVHNSHSGHWNSQDLTLKQSITLLESLRSCWREDVLIFSCADKFLRLTLQLLSRFSNWLSSGLDARKTGNTSSNSGYEWAASAVPSDFLYIIHDINCLVTEVCGGYLDDVLQLLSSCSVDILDLVKQSILQGGKSLNGLTPLVINAITESLVDEAVKGLKDVKAIATTFRMTNKPIPTRHSLYVSGLLTPLKKDFLDTEKHSPYLTKETMNELRHGAATAITGRYYDMVAEIVSVARKTESSLQRLKKGAQRRTGVSSDVSDPTVSDTDKLCMQYFLDIQEYGRNLSTLGVDAKEIPAYQSLWQCVAPLDRQNVIRL
;
A
#
# COMPACT_ATOMS: atom_id res chain seq x y z
N MET A 1 44.17 57.57 28.14
CA MET A 1 43.21 58.03 27.11
C MET A 1 42.16 56.95 26.87
N GLU A 2 42.58 55.73 26.61
CA GLU A 2 41.73 54.53 26.43
C GLU A 2 40.66 54.32 27.54
N LYS A 3 41.04 54.37 28.82
CA LYS A 3 40.07 54.29 29.93
C LYS A 3 38.99 55.39 29.91
N ARG A 4 39.31 56.61 29.45
CA ARG A 4 38.34 57.72 29.35
C ARG A 4 37.39 57.51 28.17
N ILE A 5 37.87 56.95 27.07
CA ILE A 5 37.05 56.58 25.90
C ILE A 5 36.08 55.45 26.28
N GLN A 6 36.56 54.43 26.99
CA GLN A 6 35.71 53.34 27.51
C GLN A 6 34.64 53.88 28.47
N SER A 7 34.99 54.76 29.42
CA SER A 7 34.01 55.37 30.32
C SER A 7 32.98 56.23 29.57
N ALA A 8 33.40 56.96 28.53
CA ALA A 8 32.48 57.76 27.71
C ALA A 8 31.53 56.88 26.89
N SER A 9 32.02 55.76 26.33
CA SER A 9 31.20 54.78 25.61
C SER A 9 30.13 54.18 26.52
N LEU A 10 30.52 53.72 27.71
CA LEU A 10 29.57 53.16 28.69
C LEU A 10 28.49 54.16 29.12
N LEU A 11 28.87 55.43 29.29
CA LEU A 11 27.92 56.47 29.68
C LEU A 11 26.98 56.83 28.53
N LEU A 12 27.47 56.82 27.29
CA LEU A 12 26.66 56.99 26.08
C LEU A 12 25.67 55.83 25.94
N ASP A 13 26.13 54.58 26.02
CA ASP A 13 25.27 53.39 25.92
C ASP A 13 24.17 53.39 26.99
N ALA A 14 24.51 53.72 28.25
CA ALA A 14 23.53 53.81 29.33
C ALA A 14 22.51 54.93 29.11
N SER A 15 22.96 56.12 28.69
CA SER A 15 22.07 57.27 28.47
C SER A 15 21.15 57.03 27.27
N LEU A 16 21.70 56.50 26.17
CA LEU A 16 20.96 56.14 24.98
C LEU A 16 19.97 55.00 25.26
N GLY A 17 20.35 54.04 26.10
CA GLY A 17 19.47 52.99 26.60
C GLY A 17 18.27 53.55 27.35
N HIS A 18 18.50 54.43 28.33
CA HIS A 18 17.41 55.05 29.09
C HIS A 18 16.48 55.88 28.21
N CYS A 19 17.01 56.71 27.30
CA CYS A 19 16.18 57.47 26.36
C CYS A 19 15.36 56.57 25.44
N PHE A 20 15.94 55.45 25.00
CA PHE A 20 15.22 54.52 24.12
C PHE A 20 14.11 53.79 24.87
N VAL A 21 14.34 53.36 26.12
CA VAL A 21 13.29 52.77 26.97
C VAL A 21 12.15 53.76 27.19
N ASP A 22 12.46 55.00 27.56
CA ASP A 22 11.45 56.05 27.79
C ASP A 22 10.62 56.33 26.52
N GLY A 23 11.30 56.40 25.36
CA GLY A 23 10.65 56.53 24.06
C GLY A 23 9.73 55.35 23.72
N LEU A 24 10.13 54.11 24.04
CA LEU A 24 9.31 52.92 23.83
C LEU A 24 8.09 52.86 24.75
N GLU A 25 8.23 53.22 26.03
CA GLU A 25 7.13 53.22 27.01
C GLU A 25 6.05 54.24 26.65
N HIS A 26 6.45 55.43 26.18
CA HIS A 26 5.55 56.51 25.80
C HIS A 26 5.15 56.50 24.32
N ARG A 27 5.73 55.61 23.50
CA ARG A 27 5.57 55.54 22.03
C ARG A 27 5.90 56.88 21.33
N ASP A 28 6.94 57.57 21.79
CA ASP A 28 7.39 58.81 21.16
C ASP A 28 8.24 58.51 19.92
N GLU A 29 7.64 58.65 18.74
CA GLU A 29 8.28 58.36 17.44
C GLU A 29 9.57 59.15 17.22
N SER A 30 9.62 60.41 17.67
CA SER A 30 10.78 61.29 17.48
C SER A 30 11.96 60.82 18.33
N VAL A 31 11.70 60.49 19.60
CA VAL A 31 12.72 59.95 20.51
C VAL A 31 13.24 58.61 19.98
N ILE A 32 12.33 57.72 19.60
CA ILE A 32 12.67 56.40 19.03
C ILE A 32 13.55 56.55 17.79
N TYR A 33 13.11 57.34 16.81
CA TYR A 33 13.84 57.53 15.55
C TYR A 33 15.26 58.07 15.78
N ASN A 34 15.40 59.08 16.65
CA ASN A 34 16.69 59.67 16.98
C ASN A 34 17.59 58.69 17.74
N CYS A 35 17.04 57.89 18.66
CA CYS A 35 17.79 56.85 19.36
C CYS A 35 18.29 55.78 18.39
N LEU A 36 17.45 55.32 17.47
CA LEU A 36 17.85 54.32 16.48
C LEU A 36 18.93 54.85 15.53
N ARG A 37 18.85 56.12 15.10
CA ARG A 37 19.94 56.74 14.33
C ARG A 37 21.25 56.81 15.12
N ALA A 38 21.18 57.09 16.42
CA ALA A 38 22.36 57.10 17.27
C ALA A 38 22.96 55.68 17.41
N TYR A 39 22.13 54.66 17.64
CA TYR A 39 22.58 53.26 17.68
C TYR A 39 23.22 52.80 16.36
N ALA A 40 22.63 53.18 15.22
CA ALA A 40 23.20 52.88 13.90
C ALA A 40 24.54 53.60 13.69
N ALA A 41 24.68 54.84 14.17
CA ALA A 41 25.92 55.61 14.02
C ALA A 41 27.09 55.06 14.84
N ILE A 42 26.80 54.39 15.97
CA ILE A 42 27.81 53.74 16.82
C ILE A 42 27.98 52.24 16.54
N ASP A 43 27.32 51.71 15.50
CA ASP A 43 27.33 50.29 15.11
C ASP A 43 26.90 49.33 16.25
N ASN A 44 26.01 49.79 17.12
CA ASN A 44 25.52 49.03 18.27
C ASN A 44 24.04 48.63 18.08
N THR A 45 23.75 47.96 16.96
CA THR A 45 22.39 47.56 16.59
C THR A 45 21.79 46.53 17.56
N SER A 46 22.63 45.61 18.03
CA SER A 46 22.25 44.54 18.96
C SER A 46 21.68 45.08 20.27
N SER A 47 22.19 46.21 20.77
CA SER A 47 21.69 46.81 22.03
C SER A 47 20.30 47.38 21.87
N ALA A 48 19.99 48.04 20.75
CA ALA A 48 18.63 48.53 20.47
C ALA A 48 17.64 47.37 20.35
N GLU A 49 18.01 46.31 19.62
CA GLU A 49 17.17 45.11 19.47
C GLU A 49 16.91 44.42 20.80
N GLU A 50 17.92 44.36 21.67
CA GLU A 50 17.82 43.78 23.02
C GLU A 50 16.94 44.62 23.96
N ILE A 51 17.06 45.95 23.90
CA ILE A 51 16.19 46.84 24.68
C ILE A 51 14.74 46.70 24.23
N PHE A 52 14.47 46.73 22.92
CA PHE A 52 13.11 46.54 22.43
C PHE A 52 12.55 45.17 22.84
N ARG A 53 13.38 44.12 22.76
CA ARG A 53 13.02 42.77 23.21
C ARG A 53 12.58 42.75 24.67
N THR A 54 13.39 43.31 25.56
CA THR A 54 13.18 43.22 27.01
C THR A 54 12.12 44.17 27.53
N THR A 55 12.00 45.37 26.95
CA THR A 55 11.04 46.40 27.37
C THR A 55 9.64 46.14 26.84
N VAL A 56 9.49 45.72 25.58
CA VAL A 56 8.18 45.61 24.92
C VAL A 56 7.79 44.16 24.68
N VAL A 57 8.64 43.38 24.00
CA VAL A 57 8.25 42.04 23.52
C VAL A 57 8.13 41.02 24.66
N ALA A 58 9.12 40.96 25.56
CA ALA A 58 9.17 39.97 26.63
C ALA A 58 7.96 40.04 27.59
N PRO A 59 7.53 41.23 28.07
CA PRO A 59 6.33 41.33 28.90
C PRO A 59 5.04 40.92 28.19
N LEU A 60 4.96 41.08 26.86
CA LEU A 60 3.80 40.64 26.08
C LEU A 60 3.79 39.13 25.93
N VAL A 61 4.91 38.55 25.52
CA VAL A 61 5.03 37.10 25.31
C VAL A 61 4.91 36.34 26.64
N GLN A 62 5.46 36.86 27.75
CA GLN A 62 5.36 36.22 29.06
C GLN A 62 3.92 36.14 29.60
N LYS A 63 3.03 37.06 29.19
CA LYS A 63 1.60 36.99 29.55
C LYS A 63 0.89 35.84 28.84
N ILE A 64 1.32 35.51 27.62
CA ILE A 64 0.73 34.48 26.76
C ILE A 64 1.33 33.10 27.05
N ILE A 65 2.67 33.05 27.18
CA ILE A 65 3.45 31.86 27.53
C ILE A 65 4.19 32.11 28.84
N PRO A 66 3.53 31.90 29.99
CA PRO A 66 4.15 32.06 31.29
C PRO A 66 5.29 31.05 31.49
N HIS A 67 6.42 31.53 32.02
CA HIS A 67 7.57 30.68 32.36
C HIS A 67 8.22 31.19 33.67
N GLY A 68 8.38 30.31 34.67
CA GLY A 68 8.98 30.64 35.98
C GLY A 68 8.46 29.81 37.17
N PRO A 69 9.11 29.89 38.36
CA PRO A 69 8.80 29.05 39.52
C PRO A 69 7.48 29.36 40.24
N SER A 70 6.79 30.46 39.89
CA SER A 70 5.45 30.81 40.39
C SER A 70 4.31 30.36 39.47
N GLY A 71 4.56 29.43 38.55
CA GLY A 71 3.50 28.71 37.83
C GLY A 71 2.70 27.84 38.78
N VAL A 72 1.87 28.45 39.62
CA VAL A 72 0.73 27.77 40.24
C VAL A 72 -0.06 27.19 39.08
N ALA A 73 -0.16 25.87 39.06
CA ALA A 73 -0.99 25.11 38.15
C ALA A 73 -2.44 25.61 38.23
N VAL A 74 -2.76 26.63 37.44
CA VAL A 74 -4.13 27.04 37.14
C VAL A 74 -4.35 26.67 35.68
N GLY A 75 -4.81 25.43 35.50
CA GLY A 75 -5.41 24.92 34.28
C GLY A 75 -4.42 24.59 33.16
N THR A 76 -4.15 23.30 32.94
CA THR A 76 -4.22 22.64 31.62
C THR A 76 -3.79 23.43 30.37
N SER A 77 -2.77 24.28 30.40
CA SER A 77 -2.23 24.85 29.15
C SER A 77 -1.30 23.79 28.56
N GLY A 78 -1.88 22.94 27.72
CA GLY A 78 -1.10 21.96 26.97
C GLY A 78 -0.02 22.64 26.12
N ASP A 79 0.92 21.86 25.62
CA ASP A 79 2.00 22.29 24.71
C ASP A 79 1.50 22.76 23.33
N GLY A 80 0.21 23.09 23.17
CA GLY A 80 -0.36 23.61 21.92
C GLY A 80 0.01 25.08 21.71
N LEU A 81 0.43 25.42 20.48
CA LEU A 81 0.91 26.75 20.12
C LEU A 81 -0.05 27.58 19.26
N GLU A 82 -1.10 26.96 18.70
CA GLU A 82 -2.00 27.63 17.75
C GLU A 82 -2.64 28.90 18.34
N ASN A 83 -3.28 28.78 19.50
CA ASN A 83 -3.90 29.93 20.18
C ASN A 83 -2.84 30.92 20.68
N ASP A 84 -1.71 30.45 21.22
CA ASP A 84 -0.62 31.33 21.66
C ASP A 84 -0.14 32.20 20.50
N TYR A 85 0.06 31.63 19.31
CA TYR A 85 0.47 32.38 18.14
C TYR A 85 -0.58 33.39 17.70
N GLN A 86 -1.89 33.07 17.77
CA GLN A 86 -2.94 34.05 17.46
C GLN A 86 -2.93 35.24 18.42
N GLU A 87 -2.72 34.99 19.72
CA GLU A 87 -2.58 36.06 20.71
C GLU A 87 -1.31 36.88 20.48
N ILE A 88 -0.17 36.23 20.20
CA ILE A 88 1.10 36.90 19.92
C ILE A 88 0.98 37.78 18.67
N LYS A 89 0.36 37.30 17.58
CA LYS A 89 0.12 38.09 16.36
C LYS A 89 -0.70 39.35 16.66
N THR A 90 -1.72 39.22 17.50
CA THR A 90 -2.56 40.34 17.94
C THR A 90 -1.74 41.36 18.73
N CYS A 91 -0.89 40.91 19.65
CA CYS A 91 0.03 41.78 20.40
C CYS A 91 1.06 42.46 19.49
N ILE A 92 1.64 41.76 18.51
CA ILE A 92 2.59 42.36 17.56
C ILE A 92 1.93 43.51 16.80
N ASN A 93 0.73 43.29 16.26
CA ASN A 93 0.02 44.31 15.50
C ASN A 93 -0.34 45.54 16.36
N LYS A 94 -0.65 45.34 17.64
CA LYS A 94 -1.05 46.42 18.57
C LYS A 94 0.13 47.18 19.18
N ASP A 95 1.17 46.44 19.55
CA ASP A 95 2.20 46.90 20.49
C ASP A 95 3.62 46.89 19.90
N CYS A 96 3.86 46.26 18.75
CA CYS A 96 5.18 46.26 18.09
C CYS A 96 5.19 47.00 16.75
N LYS A 97 4.03 47.11 16.09
CA LYS A 97 3.89 47.66 14.74
C LYS A 97 4.49 49.07 14.57
N PHE A 98 4.30 49.95 15.55
CA PHE A 98 4.84 51.32 15.49
C PHE A 98 6.36 51.34 15.28
N LEU A 99 7.11 50.48 15.98
CA LEU A 99 8.57 50.43 15.85
C LEU A 99 8.97 49.82 14.50
N LEU A 100 8.25 48.78 14.07
CA LEU A 100 8.51 48.14 12.77
C LEU A 100 8.31 49.13 11.63
N GLU A 101 7.27 49.98 11.68
CA GLU A 101 7.05 51.05 10.71
C GLU A 101 8.16 52.10 10.72
N ILE A 102 8.62 52.54 11.90
CA ILE A 102 9.75 53.50 12.01
C ILE A 102 11.04 52.90 11.40
N SER A 103 11.34 51.63 11.71
CA SER A 103 12.55 50.95 11.23
C SER A 103 12.52 50.63 9.73
N SER A 104 11.32 50.51 9.15
CA SER A 104 11.12 50.19 7.72
C SER A 104 10.84 51.42 6.86
N ALA A 105 10.76 52.62 7.45
CA ALA A 105 10.55 53.86 6.74
C ALA A 105 11.63 54.10 5.66
N GLU A 106 11.19 54.47 4.45
CA GLU A 106 12.08 54.74 3.32
C GLU A 106 13.07 55.88 3.65
N ASN A 107 14.31 55.73 3.21
CA ASN A 107 15.39 56.71 3.43
C ASN A 107 15.73 56.98 4.91
N SER A 108 15.24 56.15 5.84
CA SER A 108 15.52 56.29 7.27
C SER A 108 16.96 55.93 7.65
N GLY A 109 17.59 55.04 6.88
CA GLY A 109 18.89 54.42 7.21
C GLY A 109 18.79 53.36 8.32
N LEU A 110 17.57 52.98 8.74
CA LEU A 110 17.32 52.06 9.86
C LEU A 110 17.14 50.59 9.42
N HIS A 111 17.35 50.28 8.14
CA HIS A 111 17.30 48.89 7.63
C HIS A 111 18.46 48.00 8.12
N VAL A 112 19.39 48.56 8.89
CA VAL A 112 20.47 47.84 9.57
C VAL A 112 19.98 47.04 10.78
N PHE A 113 18.80 47.35 11.33
CA PHE A 113 18.20 46.63 12.45
C PHE A 113 17.31 45.49 11.98
N ASP A 114 17.29 44.39 12.73
CA ASP A 114 16.51 43.19 12.47
C ASP A 114 15.61 42.85 13.67
N PHE A 115 14.77 43.80 14.10
CA PHE A 115 13.84 43.66 15.25
C PHE A 115 12.91 42.44 15.14
N LEU A 116 12.48 42.07 13.93
CA LEU A 116 11.65 40.87 13.71
C LEU A 116 12.38 39.59 14.17
N ALA A 117 13.67 39.46 13.84
CA ALA A 117 14.48 38.31 14.18
C ALA A 117 14.96 38.39 15.63
N ASN A 118 15.72 39.44 15.94
CA ASN A 118 16.52 39.52 17.16
C ASN A 118 15.73 39.99 18.38
N SER A 119 14.53 40.54 18.19
CA SER A 119 13.63 40.89 19.30
C SER A 119 12.41 39.97 19.34
N ILE A 120 11.60 39.93 18.29
CA ILE A 120 10.32 39.21 18.32
C ILE A 120 10.51 37.69 18.27
N LEU A 121 11.10 37.16 17.18
CA LEU A 121 11.27 35.72 17.02
C LEU A 121 12.16 35.13 18.11
N LYS A 122 13.22 35.84 18.49
CA LYS A 122 14.13 35.45 19.58
C LYS A 122 13.40 35.28 20.92
N GLU A 123 12.50 36.21 21.26
CA GLU A 123 11.75 36.14 22.52
C GLU A 123 10.69 35.04 22.49
N VAL A 124 9.95 34.92 21.39
CA VAL A 124 8.95 33.86 21.21
C VAL A 124 9.59 32.48 21.31
N LEU A 125 10.75 32.28 20.66
CA LEU A 125 11.50 31.02 20.77
C LEU A 125 11.90 30.72 22.23
N SER A 126 12.49 31.71 22.92
CA SER A 126 12.89 31.59 24.32
C SER A 126 11.70 31.24 25.24
N ALA A 127 10.55 31.88 25.03
CA ALA A 127 9.35 31.64 25.82
C ALA A 127 8.78 30.23 25.59
N ILE A 128 8.73 29.75 24.34
CA ILE A 128 8.28 28.38 24.05
C ILE A 128 9.25 27.36 24.67
N GLN A 129 10.57 27.55 24.51
CA GLN A 129 11.58 26.65 25.08
C GLN A 129 11.49 26.54 26.61
N LYS A 130 11.13 27.63 27.29
CA LYS A 130 11.05 27.67 28.76
C LYS A 130 9.67 27.27 29.31
N GLY A 131 8.60 27.68 28.64
CA GLY A 131 7.22 27.52 29.10
C GLY A 131 6.53 26.27 28.56
N LYS A 132 6.83 25.87 27.31
CA LYS A 132 6.19 24.75 26.60
C LYS A 132 7.23 23.88 25.85
N PRO A 133 8.23 23.31 26.55
CA PRO A 133 9.29 22.53 25.88
C PRO A 133 8.75 21.29 25.16
N GLY A 134 7.59 20.76 25.55
CA GLY A 134 6.95 19.64 24.88
C GLY A 134 6.39 19.98 23.50
N ALA A 135 6.24 21.27 23.16
CA ALA A 135 5.66 21.71 21.89
C ALA A 135 6.47 21.29 20.67
N PHE A 136 7.79 21.16 20.83
CA PHE A 136 8.73 20.72 19.80
C PHE A 136 8.92 19.19 19.79
N SER A 137 8.27 18.43 20.68
CA SER A 137 8.52 17.01 20.81
C SER A 137 7.87 16.21 19.68
N PRO A 138 8.65 15.51 18.83
CA PRO A 138 8.07 14.66 17.79
C PRO A 138 7.39 13.40 18.35
N GLY A 139 7.61 13.06 19.64
CA GLY A 139 7.03 11.88 20.29
C GLY A 139 5.50 11.90 20.39
N ARG A 140 4.88 13.04 20.09
CA ARG A 140 3.44 13.22 19.89
C ARG A 140 3.19 13.77 18.48
N PRO A 141 3.19 12.90 17.44
CA PRO A 141 3.25 13.34 16.05
C PRO A 141 2.10 14.29 15.64
N THR A 142 0.87 14.00 16.08
CA THR A 142 -0.29 14.81 15.71
C THR A 142 -0.16 16.24 16.26
N GLU A 143 0.17 16.37 17.54
CA GLU A 143 0.39 17.68 18.18
C GLU A 143 1.63 18.38 17.62
N PHE A 144 2.71 17.64 17.35
CA PHE A 144 3.91 18.18 16.70
C PHE A 144 3.57 18.80 15.33
N LEU A 145 2.75 18.13 14.51
CA LEU A 145 2.37 18.66 13.20
C LEU A 145 1.54 19.94 13.31
N ILE A 146 0.55 19.97 14.21
CA ILE A 146 -0.29 21.14 14.46
C ILE A 146 0.58 22.33 14.87
N ASN A 147 1.49 22.11 15.83
CA ASN A 147 2.41 23.12 16.30
C ASN A 147 3.39 23.58 15.21
N TYR A 148 3.93 22.65 14.42
CA TYR A 148 4.83 22.95 13.31
C TYR A 148 4.13 23.81 12.24
N LYS A 149 2.92 23.43 11.81
CA LYS A 149 2.12 24.21 10.84
C LYS A 149 1.78 25.60 11.38
N SER A 150 1.37 25.67 12.65
CA SER A 150 1.10 26.96 13.32
C SER A 150 2.34 27.85 13.39
N SER A 151 3.52 27.24 13.57
CA SER A 151 4.80 27.95 13.60
C SER A 151 5.20 28.48 12.23
N LEU A 152 4.98 27.72 11.16
CA LEU A 152 5.19 28.19 9.79
C LEU A 152 4.26 29.34 9.43
N ASP A 153 3.00 29.25 9.82
CA ASP A 153 2.02 30.34 9.64
C ASP A 153 2.39 31.59 10.47
N PHE A 154 2.93 31.41 11.68
CA PHE A 154 3.49 32.52 12.46
C PHE A 154 4.71 33.17 11.76
N LEU A 155 5.64 32.38 11.23
CA LEU A 155 6.77 32.92 10.46
C LEU A 155 6.31 33.68 9.22
N ALA A 156 5.31 33.16 8.49
CA ALA A 156 4.70 33.85 7.34
C ALA A 156 4.06 35.18 7.76
N HIS A 157 3.44 35.25 8.94
CA HIS A 157 2.93 36.49 9.49
C HIS A 157 4.04 37.51 9.76
N LEU A 158 5.18 37.09 10.33
CA LEU A 158 6.34 37.96 10.54
C LEU A 158 6.93 38.45 9.21
N GLU A 159 7.02 37.57 8.22
CA GLU A 159 7.47 37.92 6.86
C GLU A 159 6.56 38.97 6.20
N GLY A 160 5.28 39.04 6.58
CA GLY A 160 4.36 40.08 6.13
C GLY A 160 4.73 41.51 6.54
N TYR A 161 5.57 41.68 7.57
CA TYR A 161 6.11 43.00 7.96
C TYR A 161 7.39 43.37 7.21
N CYS A 162 7.96 42.47 6.41
CA CYS A 162 9.13 42.78 5.60
C CYS A 162 8.73 43.64 4.40
N PRO A 163 9.38 44.79 4.15
CA PRO A 163 8.98 45.71 3.09
C PRO A 163 9.28 45.20 1.67
N SER A 164 10.15 44.19 1.54
CA SER A 164 10.62 43.69 0.25
C SER A 164 10.98 42.19 0.30
N ARG A 165 11.03 41.54 -0.88
CA ARG A 165 11.50 40.15 -1.01
C ARG A 165 12.96 39.96 -0.54
N SER A 166 13.80 40.98 -0.73
CA SER A 166 15.17 40.98 -0.20
C SER A 166 15.19 40.98 1.33
N SER A 167 14.30 41.76 1.97
CA SER A 167 14.17 41.78 3.43
C SER A 167 13.69 40.44 3.98
N VAL A 168 12.74 39.77 3.30
CA VAL A 168 12.33 38.39 3.66
C VAL A 168 13.51 37.43 3.56
N THR A 169 14.33 37.54 2.50
CA THR A 169 15.52 36.70 2.34
C THR A 169 16.53 36.93 3.46
N LYS A 170 16.75 38.19 3.85
CA LYS A 170 17.61 38.55 4.99
C LYS A 170 17.07 37.95 6.29
N PHE A 171 15.79 38.14 6.59
CA PHE A 171 15.13 37.58 7.78
C PHE A 171 15.26 36.06 7.87
N ARG A 172 15.07 35.33 6.76
CA ARG A 172 15.26 33.87 6.72
C ARG A 172 16.72 33.43 6.88
N ALA A 173 17.67 34.29 6.54
CA ALA A 173 19.10 34.02 6.69
C ALA A 173 19.61 34.26 8.13
N GLU A 174 18.83 34.94 8.97
CA GLU A 174 19.21 35.23 10.35
C GLU A 174 19.45 33.96 11.18
N ALA A 175 20.42 34.05 12.09
CA ALA A 175 20.82 32.91 12.92
C ALA A 175 19.67 32.37 13.77
N ILE A 176 18.83 33.27 14.30
CA ILE A 176 17.69 32.92 15.15
C ILE A 176 16.55 32.26 14.37
N TYR A 177 16.34 32.62 13.10
CA TYR A 177 15.38 31.94 12.23
C TYR A 177 15.80 30.49 12.02
N ASN A 178 17.08 30.28 11.71
CA ASN A 178 17.64 28.94 11.57
C ASN A 178 17.58 28.14 12.87
N GLU A 179 17.84 28.77 14.02
CA GLU A 179 17.73 28.12 15.34
C GLU A 179 16.28 27.73 15.67
N PHE A 180 15.32 28.58 15.34
CA PHE A 180 13.89 28.28 15.46
C PHE A 180 13.51 27.09 14.60
N MET A 181 13.93 27.06 13.33
CA MET A 181 13.63 25.95 12.42
C MET A 181 14.29 24.64 12.84
N LYS A 182 15.49 24.70 13.44
CA LYS A 182 16.20 23.51 13.97
C LYS A 182 15.49 22.82 15.13
N GLN A 183 14.62 23.52 15.87
CA GLN A 183 13.83 22.89 16.93
C GLN A 183 12.87 21.82 16.37
N TRP A 184 12.43 22.00 15.12
CA TRP A 184 11.48 21.11 14.46
C TRP A 184 12.21 19.93 13.82
N ASN A 185 12.34 18.83 14.55
CA ASN A 185 12.94 17.60 14.03
C ASN A 185 11.96 16.85 13.10
N VAL A 186 11.72 17.40 11.93
CA VAL A 186 10.85 16.83 10.87
C VAL A 186 11.35 15.45 10.43
N GLY A 187 12.65 15.18 10.53
CA GLY A 187 13.23 13.87 10.26
C GLY A 187 12.71 12.78 11.22
N VAL A 188 12.77 13.04 12.52
CA VAL A 188 12.24 12.12 13.55
C VAL A 188 10.72 12.00 13.47
N TYR A 189 10.02 13.11 13.21
CA TYR A 189 8.59 13.07 12.94
C TYR A 189 8.23 12.09 11.81
N PHE A 190 8.92 12.20 10.67
CA PHE A 190 8.71 11.29 9.54
C PHE A 190 9.02 9.85 9.93
N SER A 191 10.10 9.59 10.66
CA SER A 191 10.44 8.23 11.11
C SER A 191 9.35 7.59 11.98
N LEU A 192 8.71 8.37 12.86
CA LEU A 192 7.60 7.91 13.69
C LEU A 192 6.36 7.61 12.84
N ARG A 193 5.99 8.52 11.91
CA ARG A 193 4.89 8.30 10.97
C ARG A 193 5.14 7.11 10.04
N PHE A 194 6.37 6.94 9.58
CA PHE A 194 6.79 5.77 8.80
C PHE A 194 6.56 4.49 9.59
N GLN A 195 7.03 4.42 10.83
CA GLN A 195 6.87 3.22 11.67
C GLN A 195 5.40 2.93 11.97
N GLU A 196 4.58 3.95 12.22
CA GLU A 196 3.15 3.82 12.40
C GLU A 196 2.45 3.24 11.15
N ILE A 197 2.66 3.86 9.99
CA ILE A 197 1.98 3.51 8.73
C ILE A 197 2.46 2.16 8.19
N ALA A 198 3.79 1.96 8.11
CA ALA A 198 4.38 0.72 7.62
C ALA A 198 4.17 -0.43 8.61
N GLY A 199 4.27 -0.15 9.92
CA GLY A 199 4.03 -1.14 10.98
C GLY A 199 2.59 -1.65 10.99
N ALA A 200 1.61 -0.80 10.70
CA ALA A 200 0.22 -1.22 10.53
C ALA A 200 0.07 -2.25 9.40
N LEU A 201 0.69 -2.00 8.23
CA LEU A 201 0.69 -2.95 7.13
C LEU A 201 1.42 -4.24 7.50
N GLU A 202 2.64 -4.16 8.05
CA GLU A 202 3.39 -5.36 8.45
C GLU A 202 2.61 -6.24 9.45
N SER A 203 1.93 -5.62 10.41
CA SER A 203 1.08 -6.34 11.37
C SER A 203 -0.06 -7.09 10.67
N ALA A 204 -0.70 -6.46 9.68
CA ALA A 204 -1.75 -7.10 8.88
C ALA A 204 -1.22 -8.24 8.00
N LEU A 205 -0.04 -8.06 7.39
CA LEU A 205 0.60 -9.06 6.53
C LEU A 205 1.18 -10.26 7.31
N ALA A 206 1.51 -10.07 8.59
CA ALA A 206 1.99 -11.12 9.49
C ALA A 206 0.90 -12.10 9.93
N ALA A 207 -0.38 -11.83 9.62
CA ALA A 207 -1.47 -12.74 9.92
C ALA A 207 -1.28 -14.11 9.23
N THR A 208 -1.55 -15.19 9.96
CA THR A 208 -1.38 -16.57 9.50
C THR A 208 -2.53 -17.07 8.60
N SER A 209 -3.55 -16.23 8.39
CA SER A 209 -4.71 -16.51 7.57
C SER A 209 -5.22 -15.26 6.88
N LEU A 210 -5.90 -15.46 5.76
CA LEU A 210 -6.66 -14.42 5.09
C LEU A 210 -7.99 -14.24 5.82
N ILE A 211 -8.28 -13.01 6.26
CA ILE A 211 -9.48 -12.70 7.03
C ILE A 211 -10.37 -11.80 6.17
N PRO A 212 -11.47 -12.34 5.62
CA PRO A 212 -12.52 -11.54 5.00
C PRO A 212 -13.19 -10.68 6.06
N VAL A 213 -13.19 -9.37 5.86
CA VAL A 213 -13.92 -8.42 6.69
C VAL A 213 -15.26 -8.18 5.99
N HIS A 214 -16.34 -8.73 6.56
CA HIS A 214 -17.67 -8.39 6.10
C HIS A 214 -18.10 -7.04 6.68
N ASN A 215 -18.24 -6.02 5.83
CA ASN A 215 -18.81 -4.74 6.23
C ASN A 215 -20.33 -4.89 6.42
N SER A 216 -20.73 -5.33 7.62
CA SER A 216 -22.13 -5.48 8.02
C SER A 216 -22.88 -4.15 8.21
N HIS A 217 -22.22 -3.00 8.03
CA HIS A 217 -22.69 -1.71 8.54
C HIS A 217 -23.24 -0.73 7.50
N SER A 218 -23.23 -1.05 6.21
CA SER A 218 -23.98 -0.28 5.21
C SER A 218 -24.76 -1.23 4.32
N GLY A 219 -26.09 -1.07 4.27
CA GLY A 219 -27.00 -1.87 3.42
C GLY A 219 -26.79 -1.71 1.91
N HIS A 220 -25.67 -1.14 1.49
CA HIS A 220 -25.18 -1.07 0.12
C HIS A 220 -23.75 -1.61 0.11
N TRP A 221 -23.58 -2.84 -0.35
CA TRP A 221 -22.27 -3.35 -0.78
C TRP A 221 -21.96 -2.70 -2.11
N ASN A 222 -20.94 -1.83 -2.17
CA ASN A 222 -20.44 -1.38 -3.46
C ASN A 222 -19.46 -2.43 -3.96
N SER A 223 -19.53 -2.77 -5.26
CA SER A 223 -18.60 -3.71 -5.93
C SER A 223 -17.12 -3.25 -5.88
N GLN A 224 -16.82 -2.10 -5.28
CA GLN A 224 -15.48 -1.52 -5.11
C GLN A 224 -14.94 -1.68 -3.68
N ASP A 225 -15.73 -2.25 -2.76
CA ASP A 225 -15.29 -2.42 -1.38
C ASP A 225 -14.29 -3.58 -1.29
N LEU A 226 -13.15 -3.30 -0.65
CA LEU A 226 -12.12 -4.30 -0.36
C LEU A 226 -12.63 -5.29 0.69
N THR A 227 -12.25 -6.56 0.52
CA THR A 227 -12.74 -7.67 1.35
C THR A 227 -11.70 -8.13 2.37
N LEU A 228 -10.42 -8.24 2.01
CA LEU A 228 -9.38 -8.76 2.90
C LEU A 228 -8.81 -7.66 3.78
N LYS A 229 -8.59 -7.97 5.07
CA LYS A 229 -7.97 -7.01 6.01
C LYS A 229 -6.61 -6.52 5.54
N GLN A 230 -5.82 -7.36 4.88
CA GLN A 230 -4.53 -7.00 4.31
C GLN A 230 -4.66 -5.91 3.24
N SER A 231 -5.60 -6.07 2.30
CA SER A 231 -5.85 -5.10 1.23
C SER A 231 -6.42 -3.79 1.76
N ILE A 232 -7.37 -3.87 2.70
CA ILE A 232 -7.93 -2.69 3.38
C ILE A 232 -6.82 -1.89 4.06
N THR A 233 -5.96 -2.57 4.81
CA THR A 233 -4.87 -1.92 5.56
C THR A 233 -3.84 -1.31 4.62
N LEU A 234 -3.54 -1.94 3.47
CA LEU A 234 -2.71 -1.31 2.42
C LEU A 234 -3.32 0.00 1.96
N LEU A 235 -4.60 0.01 1.57
CA LEU A 235 -5.24 1.24 1.08
C LEU A 235 -5.31 2.33 2.14
N GLU A 236 -5.61 1.97 3.40
CA GLU A 236 -5.57 2.89 4.55
C GLU A 236 -4.17 3.48 4.75
N SER A 237 -3.12 2.66 4.67
CA SER A 237 -1.72 3.12 4.79
C SER A 237 -1.30 4.03 3.63
N LEU A 238 -1.72 3.72 2.39
CA LEU A 238 -1.46 4.57 1.21
C LEU A 238 -2.12 5.94 1.36
N ARG A 239 -3.40 5.96 1.76
CA ARG A 239 -4.14 7.22 2.02
C ARG A 239 -3.52 8.00 3.17
N SER A 240 -3.08 7.32 4.23
CA SER A 240 -2.48 7.95 5.40
C SER A 240 -1.20 8.72 5.09
N CYS A 241 -0.43 8.31 4.09
CA CYS A 241 0.78 9.03 3.65
C CYS A 241 0.49 10.47 3.16
N TRP A 242 -0.73 10.73 2.71
CA TRP A 242 -1.11 11.98 2.03
C TRP A 242 -2.24 12.74 2.75
N ARG A 243 -2.64 12.29 3.94
CA ARG A 243 -3.63 13.01 4.74
C ARG A 243 -3.06 14.34 5.24
N GLU A 244 -3.91 15.35 5.31
CA GLU A 244 -3.55 16.69 5.79
C GLU A 244 -3.02 16.70 7.24
N ASP A 245 -3.46 15.76 8.07
CA ASP A 245 -3.02 15.60 9.48
C ASP A 245 -1.76 14.70 9.64
N VAL A 246 -1.13 14.32 8.53
CA VAL A 246 0.12 13.53 8.50
C VAL A 246 1.18 14.18 7.59
N LEU A 247 0.77 14.77 6.48
CA LEU A 247 1.67 15.27 5.46
C LEU A 247 2.39 16.55 5.92
N ILE A 248 3.72 16.50 5.83
CA ILE A 248 4.58 17.68 5.81
C ILE A 248 5.14 17.79 4.39
N PHE A 249 4.78 18.86 3.69
CA PHE A 249 5.10 19.03 2.26
C PHE A 249 6.62 18.98 1.97
N SER A 250 7.47 19.48 2.88
CA SER A 250 8.93 19.38 2.75
C SER A 250 9.49 17.96 2.85
N CYS A 251 8.67 16.97 3.18
CA CYS A 251 8.97 15.54 3.18
C CYS A 251 8.09 14.75 2.21
N ALA A 252 7.43 15.41 1.26
CA ALA A 252 6.56 14.75 0.28
C ALA A 252 7.30 13.67 -0.54
N ASP A 253 8.60 13.88 -0.84
CA ASP A 253 9.47 12.89 -1.47
C ASP A 253 9.59 11.60 -0.63
N LYS A 254 9.66 11.73 0.70
CA LYS A 254 9.75 10.60 1.63
C LYS A 254 8.40 9.87 1.76
N PHE A 255 7.29 10.60 1.77
CA PHE A 255 5.95 10.00 1.78
C PHE A 255 5.60 9.30 0.47
N LEU A 256 6.06 9.84 -0.67
CA LEU A 256 6.00 9.15 -1.95
C LEU A 256 6.83 7.88 -1.94
N ARG A 257 8.07 7.94 -1.42
CA ARG A 257 8.89 6.75 -1.26
C ARG A 257 8.19 5.68 -0.41
N LEU A 258 7.60 6.07 0.72
CA LEU A 258 6.82 5.16 1.57
C LEU A 258 5.63 4.55 0.81
N THR A 259 4.88 5.35 0.05
CA THR A 259 3.78 4.89 -0.82
C THR A 259 4.24 3.75 -1.74
N LEU A 260 5.36 3.96 -2.45
CA LEU A 260 5.92 2.95 -3.37
C LEU A 260 6.44 1.71 -2.61
N GLN A 261 7.01 1.90 -1.42
CA GLN A 261 7.46 0.81 -0.57
C GLN A 261 6.29 -0.05 -0.06
N LEU A 262 5.16 0.55 0.31
CA LEU A 262 3.94 -0.18 0.73
C LEU A 262 3.39 -1.05 -0.41
N LEU A 263 3.26 -0.48 -1.62
CA LEU A 263 2.82 -1.21 -2.82
C LEU A 263 3.76 -2.37 -3.15
N SER A 264 5.07 -2.12 -3.14
CA SER A 264 6.09 -3.14 -3.40
C SER A 264 6.07 -4.23 -2.34
N ARG A 265 5.94 -3.86 -1.07
CA ARG A 265 5.90 -4.80 0.05
C ARG A 265 4.69 -5.73 -0.03
N PHE A 266 3.50 -5.19 -0.29
CA PHE A 266 2.30 -6.00 -0.48
C PHE A 266 2.43 -6.93 -1.69
N SER A 267 2.93 -6.42 -2.81
CA SER A 267 3.12 -7.23 -4.02
C SER A 267 4.06 -8.40 -3.78
N ASN A 268 5.19 -8.15 -3.11
CA ASN A 268 6.18 -9.17 -2.78
C ASN A 268 5.67 -10.17 -1.74
N TRP A 269 4.87 -9.73 -0.76
CA TRP A 269 4.22 -10.63 0.20
C TRP A 269 3.28 -11.60 -0.50
N LEU A 270 2.46 -11.10 -1.43
CA LEU A 270 1.53 -11.93 -2.16
C LEU A 270 2.26 -12.90 -3.10
N SER A 271 3.21 -12.42 -3.91
CA SER A 271 3.96 -13.27 -4.84
C SER A 271 4.75 -14.36 -4.10
N SER A 272 5.44 -13.99 -3.02
CA SER A 272 6.23 -14.95 -2.23
C SER A 272 5.36 -16.00 -1.55
N GLY A 273 4.15 -15.62 -1.08
CA GLY A 273 3.20 -16.57 -0.53
C GLY A 273 2.68 -17.55 -1.58
N LEU A 274 2.36 -17.08 -2.79
CA LEU A 274 1.95 -17.96 -3.89
C LEU A 274 3.07 -18.94 -4.30
N ASP A 275 4.31 -18.47 -4.38
CA ASP A 275 5.47 -19.32 -4.68
C ASP A 275 5.76 -20.36 -3.57
N ALA A 276 5.60 -19.96 -2.30
CA ALA A 276 5.74 -20.86 -1.16
C ALA A 276 4.69 -21.99 -1.19
N ARG A 277 3.44 -21.66 -1.55
CA ARG A 277 2.38 -22.66 -1.74
C ARG A 277 2.73 -23.65 -2.86
N LYS A 278 3.18 -23.14 -4.01
CA LYS A 278 3.53 -23.97 -5.18
C LYS A 278 4.67 -24.95 -4.91
N THR A 279 5.68 -24.51 -4.17
CA THR A 279 6.86 -25.34 -3.84
C THR A 279 6.63 -26.29 -2.67
N GLY A 280 5.47 -26.22 -2.00
CA GLY A 280 5.19 -26.99 -0.78
C GLY A 280 6.09 -26.61 0.40
N ASN A 281 6.82 -25.48 0.31
CA ASN A 281 7.76 -25.01 1.32
C ASN A 281 7.06 -24.10 2.33
N THR A 282 5.95 -24.56 2.90
CA THR A 282 5.19 -23.84 3.91
C THR A 282 5.60 -24.27 5.31
N SER A 283 6.91 -24.24 5.61
CA SER A 283 7.41 -24.53 6.95
C SER A 283 6.82 -23.52 7.94
N SER A 284 6.47 -23.99 9.14
CA SER A 284 6.13 -23.15 10.29
C SER A 284 7.21 -22.08 10.48
N ASN A 285 6.82 -20.81 10.56
CA ASN A 285 7.68 -19.60 10.65
C ASN A 285 8.23 -19.01 9.33
N SER A 286 7.69 -19.37 8.16
CA SER A 286 8.09 -18.73 6.89
C SER A 286 7.51 -17.32 6.68
N GLY A 287 6.51 -16.90 7.49
CA GLY A 287 5.76 -15.66 7.29
C GLY A 287 4.70 -15.73 6.18
N TYR A 288 4.52 -16.90 5.55
CA TYR A 288 3.57 -17.15 4.46
C TYR A 288 2.56 -18.26 4.78
N GLU A 289 2.28 -18.47 6.07
CA GLU A 289 1.39 -19.55 6.55
C GLU A 289 -0.03 -19.41 6.01
N TRP A 290 -0.47 -18.17 5.73
CA TRP A 290 -1.74 -17.88 5.07
C TRP A 290 -1.87 -18.60 3.72
N ALA A 291 -0.77 -18.75 2.99
CA ALA A 291 -0.79 -19.34 1.65
C ALA A 291 -1.00 -20.86 1.70
N ALA A 292 -0.61 -21.52 2.80
CA ALA A 292 -0.87 -22.94 3.02
C ALA A 292 -2.33 -23.20 3.44
N SER A 293 -2.87 -22.32 4.29
CA SER A 293 -4.22 -22.43 4.84
C SER A 293 -5.32 -21.96 3.87
N ALA A 294 -4.97 -21.14 2.88
CA ALA A 294 -5.90 -20.58 1.91
C ALA A 294 -6.65 -21.67 1.11
N VAL A 295 -7.97 -21.52 1.06
CA VAL A 295 -8.89 -22.32 0.25
C VAL A 295 -9.16 -21.64 -1.10
N PRO A 296 -9.66 -22.35 -2.13
CA PRO A 296 -9.97 -21.77 -3.44
C PRO A 296 -10.78 -20.46 -3.38
N SER A 297 -11.76 -20.37 -2.47
CA SER A 297 -12.55 -19.15 -2.30
C SER A 297 -11.75 -17.94 -1.84
N ASP A 298 -10.67 -18.14 -1.08
CA ASP A 298 -9.86 -17.03 -0.59
C ASP A 298 -9.10 -16.34 -1.73
N PHE A 299 -8.67 -17.11 -2.72
CA PHE A 299 -8.03 -16.58 -3.93
C PHE A 299 -8.99 -15.75 -4.78
N LEU A 300 -10.31 -16.01 -4.72
CA LEU A 300 -11.30 -15.17 -5.38
C LEU A 300 -11.35 -13.77 -4.74
N TYR A 301 -11.28 -13.69 -3.40
CA TYR A 301 -11.18 -12.41 -2.69
C TYR A 301 -9.87 -11.67 -3.02
N ILE A 302 -8.77 -12.40 -3.18
CA ILE A 302 -7.50 -11.79 -3.61
C ILE A 302 -7.64 -11.16 -5.00
N ILE A 303 -8.24 -11.86 -5.97
CA ILE A 303 -8.46 -11.33 -7.34
C ILE A 303 -9.34 -10.08 -7.29
N HIS A 304 -10.45 -10.13 -6.55
CA HIS A 304 -11.34 -8.99 -6.35
C HIS A 304 -10.58 -7.79 -5.79
N ASP A 305 -9.88 -7.98 -4.68
CA ASP A 305 -9.16 -6.91 -4.00
C ASP A 305 -8.03 -6.34 -4.86
N ILE A 306 -7.30 -7.15 -5.63
CA ILE A 306 -6.30 -6.64 -6.58
C ILE A 306 -6.96 -5.70 -7.60
N ASN A 307 -8.10 -6.10 -8.18
CA ASN A 307 -8.80 -5.27 -9.16
C ASN A 307 -9.27 -3.94 -8.55
N CYS A 308 -9.82 -3.99 -7.33
CA CYS A 308 -10.22 -2.79 -6.59
C CYS A 308 -9.02 -1.89 -6.28
N LEU A 309 -7.92 -2.46 -5.76
CA LEU A 309 -6.68 -1.72 -5.47
C LEU A 309 -6.08 -1.09 -6.72
N VAL A 310 -6.01 -1.81 -7.84
CA VAL A 310 -5.48 -1.28 -9.10
C VAL A 310 -6.34 -0.12 -9.60
N THR A 311 -7.67 -0.28 -9.54
CA THR A 311 -8.62 0.76 -9.97
C THR A 311 -8.49 2.02 -9.12
N GLU A 312 -8.41 1.86 -7.80
CA GLU A 312 -8.27 2.98 -6.86
C GLU A 312 -6.90 3.65 -6.99
N VAL A 313 -5.81 2.89 -6.96
CA VAL A 313 -4.42 3.39 -7.03
C VAL A 313 -4.13 4.09 -8.34
N CYS A 314 -4.67 3.60 -9.47
CA CYS A 314 -4.49 4.22 -10.79
C CYS A 314 -5.55 5.29 -11.11
N GLY A 315 -6.55 5.47 -10.25
CA GLY A 315 -7.66 6.40 -10.41
C GLY A 315 -7.64 7.46 -9.31
N GLY A 316 -8.68 7.48 -8.48
CA GLY A 316 -8.93 8.54 -7.50
C GLY A 316 -7.74 8.83 -6.59
N TYR A 317 -7.06 7.79 -6.08
CA TYR A 317 -5.88 7.97 -5.24
C TYR A 317 -4.76 8.75 -5.93
N LEU A 318 -4.48 8.42 -7.20
CA LEU A 318 -3.46 9.12 -7.98
C LEU A 318 -3.85 10.56 -8.24
N ASP A 319 -5.12 10.80 -8.60
CA ASP A 319 -5.63 12.15 -8.84
C ASP A 319 -5.51 13.02 -7.58
N ASP A 320 -5.85 12.48 -6.40
CA ASP A 320 -5.72 13.17 -5.11
C ASP A 320 -4.25 13.54 -4.81
N VAL A 321 -3.31 12.61 -5.02
CA VAL A 321 -1.87 12.87 -4.82
C VAL A 321 -1.36 13.95 -5.77
N LEU A 322 -1.75 13.91 -7.05
CA LEU A 322 -1.35 14.93 -8.03
C LEU A 322 -1.95 16.29 -7.70
N GLN A 323 -3.17 16.35 -7.17
CA GLN A 323 -3.80 17.59 -6.74
C GLN A 323 -3.04 18.23 -5.57
N LEU A 324 -2.63 17.44 -4.58
CA LEU A 324 -1.82 17.92 -3.45
C LEU A 324 -0.45 18.45 -3.88
N LEU A 325 0.11 17.89 -4.96
CA LEU A 325 1.40 18.29 -5.53
C LEU A 325 1.27 19.32 -6.67
N SER A 326 0.08 19.89 -6.90
CA SER A 326 -0.20 20.79 -8.03
C SER A 326 0.68 22.05 -8.11
N SER A 327 1.36 22.42 -7.02
CA SER A 327 2.34 23.50 -6.98
C SER A 327 3.71 23.13 -7.55
N CYS A 328 3.99 21.83 -7.76
CA CYS A 328 5.22 21.33 -8.36
C CYS A 328 5.24 21.50 -9.88
N SER A 329 6.43 21.40 -10.49
CA SER A 329 6.59 21.44 -11.94
C SER A 329 5.97 20.22 -12.62
N VAL A 330 5.54 20.38 -13.87
CA VAL A 330 4.94 19.31 -14.69
C VAL A 330 5.84 18.07 -14.75
N ASP A 331 7.15 18.24 -14.90
CA ASP A 331 8.10 17.11 -14.93
C ASP A 331 8.08 16.27 -13.64
N ILE A 332 7.88 16.91 -12.47
CA ILE A 332 7.79 16.20 -11.19
C ILE A 332 6.46 15.45 -11.13
N LEU A 333 5.36 16.10 -11.51
CA LEU A 333 4.03 15.48 -11.53
C LEU A 333 4.01 14.24 -12.44
N ASP A 334 4.65 14.32 -13.61
CA ASP A 334 4.76 13.19 -14.52
C ASP A 334 5.58 12.04 -13.92
N LEU A 335 6.69 12.33 -13.23
CA LEU A 335 7.48 11.31 -12.52
C LEU A 335 6.69 10.63 -11.39
N VAL A 336 5.94 11.41 -10.60
CA VAL A 336 5.08 10.88 -9.54
C VAL A 336 4.00 9.98 -10.13
N LYS A 337 3.32 10.46 -11.18
CA LYS A 337 2.30 9.72 -11.91
C LYS A 337 2.83 8.39 -12.44
N GLN A 338 3.96 8.41 -13.14
CA GLN A 338 4.56 7.20 -13.69
C GLN A 338 4.96 6.20 -12.59
N SER A 339 5.47 6.70 -11.46
CA SER A 339 5.89 5.86 -10.34
C SER A 339 4.71 5.13 -9.69
N ILE A 340 3.59 5.83 -9.44
CA ILE A 340 2.38 5.24 -8.85
C ILE A 340 1.73 4.28 -9.84
N LEU A 341 1.61 4.65 -11.12
CA LEU A 341 1.09 3.77 -12.18
C LEU A 341 1.93 2.49 -12.34
N GLN A 342 3.25 2.57 -12.15
CA GLN A 342 4.10 1.38 -12.14
C GLN A 342 3.77 0.46 -10.96
N GLY A 343 3.47 1.02 -9.78
CA GLY A 343 2.97 0.26 -8.64
C GLY A 343 1.64 -0.45 -8.95
N GLY A 344 0.70 0.24 -9.58
CA GLY A 344 -0.55 -0.35 -10.07
C GLY A 344 -0.35 -1.48 -11.09
N LYS A 345 0.59 -1.31 -12.03
CA LYS A 345 0.97 -2.38 -12.97
C LYS A 345 1.54 -3.61 -12.25
N SER A 346 2.38 -3.42 -11.24
CA SER A 346 2.91 -4.52 -10.43
C SER A 346 1.80 -5.29 -9.71
N LEU A 347 0.82 -4.59 -9.13
CA LEU A 347 -0.35 -5.23 -8.52
C LEU A 347 -1.15 -6.03 -9.55
N ASN A 348 -1.45 -5.44 -10.72
CA ASN A 348 -2.19 -6.13 -11.78
C ASN A 348 -1.43 -7.36 -12.31
N GLY A 349 -0.10 -7.33 -12.30
CA GLY A 349 0.77 -8.45 -12.65
C GLY A 349 0.64 -9.66 -11.71
N LEU A 350 0.03 -9.51 -10.52
CA LEU A 350 -0.21 -10.60 -9.58
C LEU A 350 -1.46 -11.42 -9.95
N THR A 351 -2.43 -10.83 -10.65
CA THR A 351 -3.70 -11.50 -11.00
C THR A 351 -3.48 -12.84 -11.71
N PRO A 352 -2.61 -12.95 -12.74
CA PRO A 352 -2.33 -14.23 -13.38
C PRO A 352 -1.69 -15.26 -12.44
N LEU A 353 -0.87 -14.83 -11.48
CA LEU A 353 -0.24 -15.72 -10.50
C LEU A 353 -1.29 -16.33 -9.56
N VAL A 354 -2.25 -15.52 -9.12
CA VAL A 354 -3.36 -15.95 -8.28
C VAL A 354 -4.27 -16.92 -9.04
N ILE A 355 -4.60 -16.61 -10.30
CA ILE A 355 -5.39 -17.48 -11.20
C ILE A 355 -4.70 -18.85 -11.40
N ASN A 356 -3.38 -18.85 -11.56
CA ASN A 356 -2.63 -20.10 -11.67
C ASN A 356 -2.67 -20.90 -10.36
N ALA A 357 -2.52 -20.24 -9.21
CA ALA A 357 -2.52 -20.91 -7.90
C ALA A 357 -3.88 -21.57 -7.57
N ILE A 358 -5.00 -20.89 -7.86
CA ILE A 358 -6.34 -21.48 -7.68
C ILE A 358 -6.55 -22.66 -8.65
N THR A 359 -6.10 -22.52 -9.91
CA THR A 359 -6.19 -23.58 -10.92
C THR A 359 -5.38 -24.81 -10.49
N GLU A 360 -4.13 -24.63 -10.06
CA GLU A 360 -3.26 -25.71 -9.54
C GLU A 360 -3.93 -26.41 -8.34
N SER A 361 -4.51 -25.65 -7.40
CA SER A 361 -5.21 -26.21 -6.23
C SER A 361 -6.43 -27.07 -6.62
N LEU A 362 -7.23 -26.62 -7.58
CA LEU A 362 -8.40 -27.35 -8.08
C LEU A 362 -7.99 -28.62 -8.83
N VAL A 363 -6.92 -28.53 -9.63
CA VAL A 363 -6.35 -29.66 -10.36
C VAL A 363 -5.82 -30.71 -9.39
N ASP A 364 -5.08 -30.33 -8.36
CA ASP A 364 -4.54 -31.25 -7.37
C ASP A 364 -5.65 -32.01 -6.61
N GLU A 365 -6.77 -31.34 -6.32
CA GLU A 365 -7.94 -31.99 -5.73
C GLU A 365 -8.60 -32.97 -6.71
N ALA A 366 -8.80 -32.57 -7.97
CA ALA A 366 -9.36 -33.44 -9.00
C ALA A 366 -8.46 -34.67 -9.28
N VAL A 367 -7.14 -34.51 -9.29
CA VAL A 367 -6.16 -35.58 -9.49
C VAL A 367 -6.22 -36.63 -8.38
N LYS A 368 -6.60 -36.27 -7.14
CA LYS A 368 -6.84 -37.27 -6.08
C LYS A 368 -7.96 -38.24 -6.46
N GLY A 369 -9.00 -37.75 -7.12
CA GLY A 369 -10.09 -38.57 -7.67
C GLY A 369 -9.69 -39.42 -8.89
N LEU A 370 -8.64 -39.02 -9.61
CA LEU A 370 -8.11 -39.79 -10.76
C LEU A 370 -7.31 -41.03 -10.34
N LYS A 371 -7.01 -41.25 -9.06
CA LYS A 371 -6.30 -42.47 -8.60
C LYS A 371 -7.03 -43.76 -8.99
N ASP A 372 -8.36 -43.72 -9.02
CA ASP A 372 -9.20 -44.87 -9.37
C ASP A 372 -9.15 -45.20 -10.87
N VAL A 373 -8.72 -44.26 -11.72
CA VAL A 373 -8.53 -44.49 -13.17
C VAL A 373 -7.53 -45.63 -13.42
N LYS A 374 -6.46 -45.71 -12.62
CA LYS A 374 -5.46 -46.78 -12.72
C LYS A 374 -6.01 -48.14 -12.28
N ALA A 375 -6.95 -48.17 -11.33
CA ALA A 375 -7.58 -49.39 -10.85
C ALA A 375 -8.53 -50.02 -11.90
N ILE A 376 -8.99 -49.25 -12.88
CA ILE A 376 -9.80 -49.78 -13.99
C ILE A 376 -8.95 -50.67 -14.91
N ALA A 377 -7.72 -50.25 -15.20
CA ALA A 377 -6.80 -51.03 -16.03
C ALA A 377 -6.49 -52.41 -15.44
N THR A 378 -6.34 -52.51 -14.12
CA THR A 378 -6.14 -53.80 -13.43
C THR A 378 -7.41 -54.66 -13.43
N THR A 379 -8.58 -54.02 -13.40
CA THR A 379 -9.88 -54.69 -13.36
C THR A 379 -10.21 -55.46 -14.64
N PHE A 380 -9.81 -54.96 -15.81
CA PHE A 380 -10.07 -55.60 -17.12
C PHE A 380 -8.93 -56.50 -17.59
N ARG A 381 -7.77 -56.49 -16.94
CA ARG A 381 -6.64 -57.33 -17.32
C ARG A 381 -6.86 -58.76 -16.83
N MET A 382 -7.00 -59.72 -17.75
CA MET A 382 -7.12 -61.16 -17.43
C MET A 382 -8.37 -61.51 -16.61
N THR A 383 -9.48 -60.80 -16.84
CA THR A 383 -10.77 -61.10 -16.19
C THR A 383 -11.84 -61.42 -17.23
N ASN A 384 -12.64 -62.47 -17.01
CA ASN A 384 -13.80 -62.79 -17.85
C ASN A 384 -14.99 -61.83 -17.63
N LYS A 385 -14.71 -60.53 -17.39
CA LYS A 385 -15.75 -59.54 -17.17
C LYS A 385 -16.51 -59.22 -18.47
N PRO A 386 -17.83 -58.98 -18.37
CA PRO A 386 -18.65 -58.58 -19.51
C PRO A 386 -18.27 -57.18 -20.00
N ILE A 387 -18.71 -56.83 -21.20
CA ILE A 387 -18.50 -55.51 -21.79
C ILE A 387 -19.18 -54.45 -20.90
N PRO A 388 -18.49 -53.35 -20.56
CA PRO A 388 -19.07 -52.26 -19.77
C PRO A 388 -20.30 -51.63 -20.42
N THR A 389 -21.29 -51.28 -19.59
CA THR A 389 -22.53 -50.60 -20.03
C THR A 389 -22.82 -49.31 -19.25
N ARG A 390 -22.04 -49.01 -18.20
CA ARG A 390 -22.17 -47.81 -17.38
C ARG A 390 -20.80 -47.17 -17.17
N HIS A 391 -20.80 -45.85 -17.01
CA HIS A 391 -19.61 -45.11 -16.59
C HIS A 391 -19.19 -45.51 -15.17
N SER A 392 -17.93 -45.29 -14.84
CA SER A 392 -17.34 -45.53 -13.53
C SER A 392 -17.80 -44.49 -12.51
N LEU A 393 -17.78 -44.87 -11.22
CA LEU A 393 -18.26 -44.01 -10.13
C LEU A 393 -17.38 -42.79 -9.88
N TYR A 394 -16.07 -42.88 -10.13
CA TYR A 394 -15.14 -41.76 -9.89
C TYR A 394 -15.43 -40.53 -10.77
N VAL A 395 -16.03 -40.73 -11.96
CA VAL A 395 -16.31 -39.67 -12.94
C VAL A 395 -17.19 -38.58 -12.36
N SER A 396 -18.21 -38.97 -11.58
CA SER A 396 -19.13 -38.04 -10.92
C SER A 396 -18.41 -37.15 -9.89
N GLY A 397 -17.30 -37.65 -9.31
CA GLY A 397 -16.48 -36.94 -8.33
C GLY A 397 -15.39 -36.04 -8.93
N LEU A 398 -15.05 -36.20 -10.21
CA LEU A 398 -13.87 -35.57 -10.81
C LEU A 398 -13.98 -34.05 -10.94
N LEU A 399 -15.19 -33.54 -11.19
CA LEU A 399 -15.47 -32.11 -11.31
C LEU A 399 -16.08 -31.52 -10.04
N THR A 400 -16.17 -32.29 -8.95
CA THR A 400 -16.69 -31.81 -7.67
C THR A 400 -15.99 -30.54 -7.15
N PRO A 401 -14.66 -30.38 -7.27
CA PRO A 401 -14.00 -29.14 -6.84
C PRO A 401 -14.51 -27.91 -7.59
N LEU A 402 -14.68 -28.01 -8.91
CA LEU A 402 -15.28 -26.96 -9.73
C LEU A 402 -16.75 -26.73 -9.40
N LYS A 403 -17.50 -27.82 -9.16
CA LYS A 403 -18.91 -27.75 -8.82
C LYS A 403 -19.15 -27.03 -7.49
N LYS A 404 -18.36 -27.34 -6.47
CA LYS A 404 -18.52 -26.78 -5.12
C LYS A 404 -18.25 -25.27 -5.07
N ASP A 405 -17.21 -24.82 -5.78
CA ASP A 405 -16.74 -23.44 -5.66
C ASP A 405 -17.18 -22.53 -6.84
N PHE A 406 -17.62 -23.09 -7.98
CA PHE A 406 -17.94 -22.31 -9.20
C PHE A 406 -19.31 -22.59 -9.83
N LEU A 407 -20.15 -23.51 -9.30
CA LEU A 407 -21.55 -23.62 -9.73
C LEU A 407 -22.44 -22.56 -9.10
N ASP A 408 -22.23 -22.26 -7.82
CA ASP A 408 -23.03 -21.28 -7.10
C ASP A 408 -22.57 -19.87 -7.47
N THR A 409 -23.04 -19.41 -8.63
CA THR A 409 -22.71 -18.10 -9.19
C THR A 409 -23.21 -16.97 -8.28
N GLU A 410 -24.27 -17.20 -7.49
CA GLU A 410 -24.83 -16.19 -6.58
C GLU A 410 -23.88 -15.88 -5.42
N LYS A 411 -23.20 -16.89 -4.88
CA LYS A 411 -22.24 -16.74 -3.78
C LYS A 411 -21.04 -15.85 -4.12
N HIS A 412 -20.60 -15.86 -5.38
CA HIS A 412 -19.38 -15.17 -5.83
C HIS A 412 -19.65 -13.98 -6.77
N SER A 413 -20.91 -13.78 -7.18
CA SER A 413 -21.33 -12.64 -7.99
C SER A 413 -20.97 -11.24 -7.43
N PRO A 414 -20.88 -10.98 -6.11
CA PRO A 414 -20.51 -9.65 -5.64
C PRO A 414 -19.00 -9.35 -5.73
N TYR A 415 -18.16 -10.37 -5.95
CA TYR A 415 -16.69 -10.24 -5.91
C TYR A 415 -16.03 -10.38 -7.29
N LEU A 416 -16.67 -11.08 -8.23
CA LEU A 416 -16.08 -11.32 -9.55
C LEU A 416 -17.10 -11.09 -10.65
N THR A 417 -16.61 -10.56 -11.77
CA THR A 417 -17.41 -10.45 -12.99
C THR A 417 -17.70 -11.84 -13.56
N LYS A 418 -18.77 -11.95 -14.34
CA LYS A 418 -19.15 -13.21 -14.99
C LYS A 418 -18.06 -13.68 -15.95
N GLU A 419 -17.38 -12.75 -16.60
CA GLU A 419 -16.27 -12.99 -17.51
C GLU A 419 -15.11 -13.68 -16.79
N THR A 420 -14.59 -13.09 -15.70
CA THR A 420 -13.48 -13.65 -14.94
C THR A 420 -13.84 -15.00 -14.32
N MET A 421 -15.08 -15.17 -13.88
CA MET A 421 -15.56 -16.45 -13.35
C MET A 421 -15.62 -17.54 -14.43
N ASN A 422 -16.07 -17.19 -15.65
CA ASN A 422 -16.08 -18.11 -16.78
C ASN A 422 -14.67 -18.47 -17.25
N GLU A 423 -13.74 -17.51 -17.27
CA GLU A 423 -12.33 -17.74 -17.58
C GLU A 423 -11.68 -18.72 -16.59
N LEU A 424 -11.89 -18.50 -15.28
CA LEU A 424 -11.41 -19.40 -14.23
C LEU A 424 -11.96 -20.81 -14.39
N ARG A 425 -13.29 -20.91 -14.63
CA ARG A 425 -13.96 -22.19 -14.80
C ARG A 425 -13.44 -22.94 -16.04
N HIS A 426 -13.30 -22.25 -17.16
CA HIS A 426 -12.82 -22.82 -18.41
C HIS A 426 -11.34 -23.24 -18.31
N GLY A 427 -10.50 -22.39 -17.71
CA GLY A 427 -9.08 -22.66 -17.49
C GLY A 427 -8.85 -23.89 -16.59
N ALA A 428 -9.56 -23.96 -15.47
CA ALA A 428 -9.47 -25.11 -14.56
C ALA A 428 -10.04 -26.40 -15.18
N ALA A 429 -11.17 -26.34 -15.90
CA ALA A 429 -11.70 -27.49 -16.64
C ALA A 429 -10.70 -28.00 -17.69
N THR A 430 -10.05 -27.10 -18.42
CA THR A 430 -9.01 -27.42 -19.41
C THR A 430 -7.82 -28.11 -18.76
N ALA A 431 -7.33 -27.58 -17.63
CA ALA A 431 -6.19 -28.15 -16.92
C ALA A 431 -6.50 -29.55 -16.33
N ILE A 432 -7.68 -29.73 -15.72
CA ILE A 432 -8.14 -31.04 -15.21
C ILE A 432 -8.27 -32.04 -16.36
N THR A 433 -8.86 -31.62 -17.48
CA THR A 433 -9.01 -32.47 -18.66
C THR A 433 -7.66 -32.90 -19.21
N GLY A 434 -6.67 -31.99 -19.25
CA GLY A 434 -5.30 -32.31 -19.64
C GLY A 434 -4.70 -33.43 -18.79
N ARG A 435 -4.81 -33.33 -17.46
CA ARG A 435 -4.33 -34.38 -16.54
C ARG A 435 -5.07 -35.70 -16.71
N TYR A 436 -6.38 -35.65 -16.97
CA TYR A 436 -7.16 -36.85 -17.22
C TYR A 436 -6.73 -37.52 -18.53
N TYR A 437 -6.51 -36.74 -19.59
CA TYR A 437 -6.00 -37.21 -20.87
C TYR A 437 -4.64 -37.89 -20.72
N ASP A 438 -3.67 -37.24 -20.10
CA ASP A 438 -2.31 -37.77 -19.93
C ASP A 438 -2.34 -39.17 -19.28
N MET A 439 -3.17 -39.33 -18.25
CA MET A 439 -3.30 -40.57 -17.50
C MET A 439 -3.96 -41.69 -18.31
N VAL A 440 -5.07 -41.40 -19.01
CA VAL A 440 -5.76 -42.40 -19.83
C VAL A 440 -4.92 -42.78 -21.03
N ALA A 441 -4.27 -41.81 -21.70
CA ALA A 441 -3.42 -42.05 -22.85
C ALA A 441 -2.23 -42.95 -22.49
N GLU A 442 -1.60 -42.74 -21.34
CA GLU A 442 -0.53 -43.62 -20.83
C GLU A 442 -1.04 -45.06 -20.62
N ILE A 443 -2.17 -45.21 -19.91
CA ILE A 443 -2.76 -46.52 -19.61
C ILE A 443 -3.12 -47.27 -20.90
N VAL A 444 -3.82 -46.62 -21.83
CA VAL A 444 -4.26 -47.21 -23.10
C VAL A 444 -3.06 -47.57 -23.98
N SER A 445 -2.02 -46.73 -24.01
CA SER A 445 -0.78 -47.01 -24.73
C SER A 445 -0.09 -48.26 -24.19
N VAL A 446 0.00 -48.41 -22.85
CA VAL A 446 0.56 -49.61 -22.20
C VAL A 446 -0.29 -50.85 -22.49
N ALA A 447 -1.62 -50.74 -22.43
CA ALA A 447 -2.54 -51.84 -22.73
C ALA A 447 -2.37 -52.34 -24.18
N ARG A 448 -2.39 -51.43 -25.16
CA ARG A 448 -2.19 -51.74 -26.60
C ARG A 448 -0.82 -52.37 -26.88
N LYS A 449 0.26 -51.88 -26.26
CA LYS A 449 1.60 -52.46 -26.38
C LYS A 449 1.69 -53.87 -25.77
N THR A 450 1.03 -54.07 -24.63
CA THR A 450 1.00 -55.37 -23.95
C THR A 450 0.22 -56.39 -24.77
N GLU A 451 -0.93 -55.99 -25.31
CA GLU A 451 -1.75 -56.85 -26.15
C GLU A 451 -1.03 -57.24 -27.44
N SER A 452 -0.45 -56.28 -28.17
CA SER A 452 0.30 -56.58 -29.40
C SER A 452 1.49 -57.52 -29.14
N SER A 453 2.15 -57.40 -27.99
CA SER A 453 3.21 -58.31 -27.55
C SER A 453 2.67 -59.72 -27.25
N LEU A 454 1.54 -59.83 -26.56
CA LEU A 454 0.87 -61.11 -26.28
C LEU A 454 0.38 -61.79 -27.57
N GLN A 455 -0.18 -61.02 -28.51
CA GLN A 455 -0.59 -61.54 -29.82
C GLN A 455 0.61 -62.05 -30.62
N ARG A 456 1.75 -61.34 -30.61
CA ARG A 456 3.00 -61.81 -31.23
C ARG A 456 3.52 -63.09 -30.58
N LEU A 457 3.44 -63.19 -29.25
CA LEU A 457 3.86 -64.38 -28.50
C LEU A 457 2.94 -65.58 -28.75
N LYS A 458 1.62 -65.38 -28.78
CA LYS A 458 0.63 -66.41 -29.16
C LYS A 458 0.87 -66.91 -30.59
N LYS A 459 1.06 -66.00 -31.55
CA LYS A 459 1.40 -66.35 -32.95
C LYS A 459 2.75 -67.10 -33.04
N GLY A 460 3.74 -66.73 -32.22
CA GLY A 460 5.04 -67.41 -32.14
C GLY A 460 4.96 -68.81 -31.51
N ALA A 461 4.13 -69.00 -30.49
CA ALA A 461 3.88 -70.29 -29.85
C ALA A 461 3.08 -71.23 -30.78
N GLN A 462 2.05 -70.73 -31.46
CA GLN A 462 1.26 -71.47 -32.46
C GLN A 462 2.12 -71.94 -33.64
N ARG A 463 3.11 -71.15 -34.07
CA ARG A 463 4.08 -71.57 -35.09
C ARG A 463 5.01 -72.71 -34.65
N ARG A 464 5.23 -72.92 -33.35
CA ARG A 464 6.08 -73.99 -32.81
C ARG A 464 5.34 -75.29 -32.53
N THR A 465 4.03 -75.24 -32.28
CA THR A 465 3.23 -76.42 -31.89
C THR A 465 2.45 -77.06 -33.04
N GLY A 466 2.47 -76.48 -34.25
CA GLY A 466 1.88 -77.12 -35.44
C GLY A 466 0.35 -77.31 -35.39
N VAL A 467 -0.33 -76.68 -34.43
CA VAL A 467 -1.80 -76.75 -34.31
C VAL A 467 -2.41 -75.62 -35.14
N SER A 468 -2.98 -75.99 -36.29
CA SER A 468 -3.95 -75.16 -36.99
C SER A 468 -5.29 -75.32 -36.27
N SER A 469 -5.83 -74.24 -35.72
CA SER A 469 -7.22 -74.20 -35.26
C SER A 469 -8.00 -73.17 -36.08
N ASP A 470 -9.08 -73.68 -36.66
CA ASP A 470 -10.20 -72.93 -37.23
C ASP A 470 -10.73 -71.84 -36.29
N VAL A 471 -11.21 -70.77 -36.93
CA VAL A 471 -12.16 -69.74 -36.49
C VAL A 471 -12.34 -69.61 -34.97
N SER A 472 -11.58 -68.70 -34.35
CA SER A 472 -11.99 -68.12 -33.08
C SER A 472 -12.88 -66.90 -33.39
N ASP A 473 -14.12 -66.91 -32.90
CA ASP A 473 -14.99 -65.73 -32.85
C ASP A 473 -14.23 -64.50 -32.35
N PRO A 474 -14.58 -63.27 -32.77
CA PRO A 474 -13.96 -62.04 -32.28
C PRO A 474 -14.41 -61.82 -30.83
N THR A 475 -13.80 -62.57 -29.91
CA THR A 475 -13.88 -62.30 -28.48
C THR A 475 -13.25 -60.92 -28.26
N VAL A 476 -14.10 -59.94 -27.96
CA VAL A 476 -13.72 -58.54 -27.70
C VAL A 476 -12.52 -58.52 -26.76
N SER A 477 -11.45 -57.84 -27.19
CA SER A 477 -10.20 -57.80 -26.44
C SER A 477 -10.38 -57.13 -25.09
N ASP A 478 -9.58 -57.52 -24.10
CA ASP A 478 -9.52 -56.84 -22.80
C ASP A 478 -9.16 -55.35 -22.98
N THR A 479 -8.35 -55.01 -24.01
CA THR A 479 -8.03 -53.61 -24.36
C THR A 479 -9.25 -52.88 -24.92
N ASP A 480 -10.08 -53.54 -25.72
CA ASP A 480 -11.31 -52.94 -26.28
C ASP A 480 -12.35 -52.71 -25.18
N LYS A 481 -12.48 -53.64 -24.23
CA LYS A 481 -13.32 -53.46 -23.04
C LYS A 481 -12.84 -52.31 -22.17
N LEU A 482 -11.52 -52.17 -21.99
CA LEU A 482 -10.90 -51.07 -21.27
C LEU A 482 -11.18 -49.72 -21.97
N CYS A 483 -10.97 -49.65 -23.29
CA CYS A 483 -11.28 -48.45 -24.07
C CYS A 483 -12.78 -48.12 -24.01
N MET A 484 -13.66 -49.13 -24.06
CA MET A 484 -15.10 -48.94 -23.90
C MET A 484 -15.47 -48.38 -22.52
N GLN A 485 -14.85 -48.84 -21.43
CA GLN A 485 -15.08 -48.27 -20.10
C GLN A 485 -14.69 -46.78 -20.08
N TYR A 486 -13.50 -46.43 -20.55
CA TYR A 486 -13.07 -45.04 -20.59
C TYR A 486 -13.94 -44.21 -21.52
N PHE A 487 -14.42 -44.76 -22.63
CA PHE A 487 -15.33 -44.07 -23.53
C PHE A 487 -16.64 -43.67 -22.82
N LEU A 488 -17.25 -44.59 -22.07
CA LEU A 488 -18.42 -44.29 -21.24
C LEU A 488 -18.11 -43.24 -20.16
N ASP A 489 -16.93 -43.33 -19.54
CA ASP A 489 -16.47 -42.38 -18.53
C ASP A 489 -16.32 -40.96 -19.11
N ILE A 490 -15.75 -40.82 -20.31
CA ILE A 490 -15.50 -39.54 -20.97
C ILE A 490 -16.81 -38.92 -21.49
N GLN A 491 -17.78 -39.73 -21.92
CA GLN A 491 -19.12 -39.25 -22.24
C GLN A 491 -19.78 -38.61 -21.01
N GLU A 492 -19.74 -39.30 -19.88
CA GLU A 492 -20.29 -38.76 -18.63
C GLU A 492 -19.49 -37.55 -18.12
N TYR A 493 -18.16 -37.55 -18.27
CA TYR A 493 -17.32 -36.39 -17.97
C TYR A 493 -17.72 -35.17 -18.81
N GLY A 494 -17.93 -35.34 -20.12
CA GLY A 494 -18.37 -34.27 -21.02
C GLY A 494 -19.75 -33.71 -20.68
N ARG A 495 -20.69 -34.55 -20.24
CA ARG A 495 -21.98 -34.09 -19.71
C ARG A 495 -21.79 -33.26 -18.45
N ASN A 496 -20.92 -33.70 -17.55
CA ASN A 496 -20.60 -32.95 -16.33
C ASN A 496 -19.94 -31.58 -16.65
N LEU A 497 -19.07 -31.50 -17.67
CA LEU A 497 -18.54 -30.21 -18.16
C LEU A 497 -19.67 -29.29 -18.68
N SER A 498 -20.63 -29.87 -19.40
CA SER A 498 -21.78 -29.12 -19.93
C SER A 498 -22.64 -28.53 -18.79
N THR A 499 -22.81 -29.26 -17.67
CA THR A 499 -23.52 -28.73 -16.49
C THR A 499 -22.82 -27.53 -15.84
N LEU A 500 -21.51 -27.39 -16.07
CA LEU A 500 -20.70 -26.25 -15.63
C LEU A 500 -20.70 -25.11 -16.66
N GLY A 501 -21.40 -25.26 -17.79
CA GLY A 501 -21.38 -24.28 -18.88
C GLY A 501 -20.07 -24.27 -19.67
N VAL A 502 -19.30 -25.35 -19.63
CA VAL A 502 -18.07 -25.52 -20.42
C VAL A 502 -18.35 -26.50 -21.56
N ASP A 503 -18.18 -26.06 -22.81
CA ASP A 503 -18.27 -26.97 -23.95
C ASP A 503 -16.99 -27.82 -24.04
N ALA A 504 -17.15 -29.13 -23.84
CA ALA A 504 -16.05 -30.09 -23.92
C ALA A 504 -15.35 -30.06 -25.29
N LYS A 505 -16.03 -29.64 -26.37
CA LYS A 505 -15.43 -29.54 -27.71
C LYS A 505 -14.43 -28.40 -27.82
N GLU A 506 -14.48 -27.39 -26.97
CA GLU A 506 -13.52 -26.29 -26.97
C GLU A 506 -12.19 -26.69 -26.33
N ILE A 507 -12.14 -27.83 -25.61
CA ILE A 507 -10.96 -28.32 -24.91
C ILE A 507 -10.18 -29.30 -25.80
N PRO A 508 -8.97 -28.97 -26.30
CA PRO A 508 -8.20 -29.85 -27.18
C PRO A 508 -7.82 -31.19 -26.54
N ALA A 509 -7.56 -31.18 -25.23
CA ALA A 509 -7.29 -32.40 -24.46
C ALA A 509 -8.51 -33.33 -24.42
N TYR A 510 -9.73 -32.80 -24.37
CA TYR A 510 -10.95 -33.60 -24.42
C TYR A 510 -11.12 -34.28 -25.78
N GLN A 511 -10.86 -33.54 -26.87
CA GLN A 511 -10.90 -34.09 -28.23
C GLN A 511 -9.89 -35.23 -28.39
N SER A 512 -8.68 -35.04 -27.89
CA SER A 512 -7.61 -36.05 -27.91
C SER A 512 -7.97 -37.28 -27.06
N LEU A 513 -8.59 -37.05 -25.90
CA LEU A 513 -9.08 -38.09 -25.00
C LEU A 513 -10.21 -38.91 -25.65
N TRP A 514 -11.15 -38.25 -26.33
CA TRP A 514 -12.20 -38.89 -27.12
C TRP A 514 -11.60 -39.79 -28.21
N GLN A 515 -10.68 -39.26 -29.02
CA GLN A 515 -10.00 -40.01 -30.07
C GLN A 515 -9.20 -41.20 -29.53
N CYS A 516 -8.65 -41.08 -28.32
CA CYS A 516 -7.84 -42.11 -27.70
C CYS A 516 -8.65 -43.40 -27.45
N VAL A 517 -9.92 -43.28 -27.05
CA VAL A 517 -10.71 -44.43 -26.55
C VAL A 517 -12.01 -44.72 -27.29
N ALA A 518 -12.51 -43.79 -28.12
CA ALA A 518 -13.75 -44.00 -28.84
C ALA A 518 -13.66 -45.15 -29.85
N PRO A 519 -14.75 -45.90 -30.07
CA PRO A 519 -14.87 -46.86 -31.18
C PRO A 519 -14.58 -46.20 -32.54
N LEU A 520 -14.01 -46.95 -33.48
CA LEU A 520 -13.57 -46.45 -34.79
C LEU A 520 -14.66 -45.69 -35.56
N ASP A 521 -15.91 -46.11 -35.44
CA ASP A 521 -17.08 -45.47 -36.06
C ASP A 521 -17.49 -44.13 -35.41
N ARG A 522 -16.95 -43.82 -34.22
CA ARG A 522 -17.32 -42.64 -33.41
C ARG A 522 -16.15 -41.70 -33.10
N GLN A 523 -14.93 -42.02 -33.54
CA GLN A 523 -13.73 -41.20 -33.26
C GLN A 523 -13.82 -39.77 -33.81
N ASN A 524 -14.49 -39.58 -34.95
CA ASN A 524 -14.52 -38.31 -35.67
C ASN A 524 -15.69 -37.39 -35.27
N VAL A 525 -16.62 -37.88 -34.44
CA VAL A 525 -17.84 -37.14 -34.08
C VAL A 525 -18.09 -37.25 -32.57
N ILE A 526 -17.88 -36.14 -31.85
CA ILE A 526 -18.17 -36.03 -30.42
C ILE A 526 -19.68 -35.82 -30.23
N ARG A 527 -20.38 -36.84 -29.73
CA ARG A 527 -21.81 -36.80 -29.34
C ARG A 527 -21.93 -37.27 -27.88
N LEU A 528 -22.32 -36.34 -27.00
CA LEU A 528 -22.49 -36.55 -25.56
C LEU A 528 -23.86 -37.13 -25.20
#